data_AF-A0A0L0UL61-F1
#
_entry.id   AF-A0A0L0UL61-F1
#
_cell.length_a   1.000
_cell.length_b   1.000
_cell.length_c   1.000
_cell.angle_alpha   90.00
_cell.angle_beta   90.00
_cell.angle_gamma   90.00
#
_symmetry.space_group_name_H-M   'P 1'
#
loop_
_entity.id
_entity.type
_entity.pdbx_description
1 polymer ?
#
loop_
_entity_poly.entity_id
_entity_poly.type
_entity_poly.pdbx_seq_one_letter_code
_entity_poly.pdbx_strand_id
1 'polypeptide(L)'
;MVNFDETGTAATSEFELAESVTMGLPVELQNLVNNFQLLRAKPFAYGEFEFRVAGFHDGLRKLRAPRNRPPTGHTQQSTQSGPRPPTEDIVWRIRSYLDSQGHCHFCKKPCGSVPGRCPGPIDKKWQTIPDSFKTPPKP
;
A
#
# COMPACT_ATOMS: atom_id res chain seq x y z
N MET A 1 -11.52 33.06 32.35
CA MET A 1 -12.52 32.03 32.69
C MET A 1 -13.57 32.05 31.60
N VAL A 2 -13.59 31.03 30.75
CA VAL A 2 -14.61 30.91 29.69
C VAL A 2 -15.75 30.12 30.30
N ASN A 3 -16.94 30.72 30.33
CA ASN A 3 -18.11 30.17 30.99
C ASN A 3 -18.76 29.14 30.05
N PHE A 4 -18.84 27.87 30.46
CA PHE A 4 -19.41 26.78 29.65
C PHE A 4 -20.93 26.61 29.86
N ASP A 5 -21.55 27.37 30.77
CA ASP A 5 -22.95 27.24 31.18
C ASP A 5 -23.90 28.28 30.54
N GLU A 6 -23.52 28.91 29.42
CA GLU A 6 -24.46 29.77 28.68
C GLU A 6 -25.32 28.92 27.74
N THR A 7 -26.34 28.27 28.31
CA THR A 7 -27.45 27.61 27.59
C THR A 7 -28.34 28.65 26.91
N GLY A 8 -27.80 29.31 25.89
CA GLY A 8 -28.50 30.28 25.06
C GLY A 8 -27.63 30.78 23.91
N THR A 9 -27.80 30.21 22.72
CA THR A 9 -27.38 30.80 21.42
C THR A 9 -25.89 30.86 21.07
N ALA A 10 -25.14 29.78 21.27
CA ALA A 10 -23.90 29.55 20.51
C ALA A 10 -24.03 28.23 19.71
N ALA A 11 -24.97 28.18 18.76
CA ALA A 11 -24.95 27.12 17.76
C ALA A 11 -23.71 27.36 16.88
N THR A 12 -22.59 26.75 17.23
CA THR A 12 -21.40 26.75 16.38
C THR A 12 -21.82 26.26 15.00
N SER A 13 -21.42 26.99 13.97
CA SER A 13 -21.74 26.59 12.60
C SER A 13 -21.15 25.20 12.34
N GLU A 14 -21.86 24.34 11.61
CA GLU A 14 -21.33 23.04 11.18
C GLU A 14 -19.94 23.17 10.52
N PHE A 15 -19.70 24.30 9.85
CA PHE A 15 -18.41 24.65 9.28
C PHE A 15 -17.33 24.93 10.35
N GLU A 16 -17.64 25.73 11.37
CA GLU A 16 -16.71 26.03 12.49
C GLU A 16 -16.39 24.76 13.28
N LEU A 17 -17.39 23.88 13.45
CA LEU A 17 -17.18 22.57 14.04
C LEU A 17 -16.19 21.76 13.20
N ALA A 18 -16.36 21.67 11.88
CA ALA A 18 -15.44 20.94 11.01
C ALA A 18 -14.02 21.53 10.97
N GLU A 19 -13.89 22.85 11.06
CA GLU A 19 -12.59 23.51 11.16
C GLU A 19 -11.88 23.15 12.47
N SER A 20 -12.59 23.20 13.61
CA SER A 20 -12.04 22.80 14.90
C SER A 20 -11.62 21.32 14.93
N VAL A 21 -12.43 20.43 14.32
CA VAL A 21 -12.10 19.02 14.16
C VAL A 21 -10.85 18.86 13.29
N THR A 22 -10.76 19.56 12.17
CA THR A 22 -9.61 19.49 11.25
C THR A 22 -8.32 19.88 11.96
N MET A 23 -8.32 20.93 12.79
CA MET A 23 -7.15 21.33 13.57
C MET A 23 -6.68 20.24 14.56
N GLY A 24 -7.60 19.41 15.07
CA GLY A 24 -7.29 18.30 15.97
C GLY A 24 -6.83 17.01 15.29
N LEU A 25 -6.91 16.89 13.96
CA LEU A 25 -6.53 15.68 13.24
C LEU A 25 -5.00 15.52 13.14
N PRO A 26 -4.47 14.30 12.98
CA PRO A 26 -3.08 14.08 12.57
C PRO A 26 -2.73 14.80 11.27
N VAL A 27 -1.47 15.24 11.13
CA VAL A 27 -0.99 16.03 9.98
C VAL A 27 -1.31 15.37 8.63
N GLU A 28 -1.24 14.05 8.55
CA GLU A 28 -1.53 13.33 7.32
C GLU A 28 -3.01 13.44 6.92
N LEU A 29 -3.92 13.42 7.91
CA LEU A 29 -5.35 13.62 7.69
C LEU A 29 -5.67 15.07 7.37
N GLN A 30 -5.02 16.04 8.03
CA GLN A 30 -5.16 17.46 7.69
C GLN A 30 -4.77 17.72 6.23
N ASN A 31 -3.66 17.15 5.78
CA ASN A 31 -3.22 17.26 4.39
C ASN A 31 -4.25 16.67 3.42
N LEU A 32 -4.87 15.53 3.75
CA LEU A 32 -5.94 14.95 2.93
C LEU A 32 -7.19 15.85 2.92
N VAL A 33 -7.64 16.35 4.06
CA VAL A 33 -8.76 17.29 4.16
C VAL A 33 -8.53 18.52 3.26
N ASN A 34 -7.32 19.08 3.29
CA ASN A 34 -6.95 20.23 2.47
C ASN A 34 -6.86 19.88 0.97
N ASN A 35 -6.17 18.79 0.61
CA ASN A 35 -6.01 18.34 -0.77
C ASN A 35 -7.35 18.06 -1.47
N PHE A 36 -8.28 17.44 -0.74
CA PHE A 36 -9.64 17.18 -1.23
C PHE A 36 -10.60 18.35 -1.00
N GLN A 37 -10.10 19.47 -0.45
CA GLN A 37 -10.83 20.71 -0.23
C GLN A 37 -12.16 20.50 0.51
N LEU A 38 -12.19 19.60 1.50
CA LEU A 38 -13.45 19.19 2.13
C LEU A 38 -14.17 20.34 2.83
N LEU A 39 -13.41 21.27 3.42
CA LEU A 39 -13.96 22.49 4.02
C LEU A 39 -14.47 23.50 2.97
N ARG A 40 -14.07 23.39 1.70
CA ARG A 40 -14.47 24.33 0.64
C ARG A 40 -15.67 23.86 -0.18
N ALA A 41 -16.25 22.70 0.16
CA ALA A 41 -17.43 22.16 -0.51
C ALA A 41 -18.64 23.10 -0.37
N LYS A 42 -19.43 23.24 -1.45
CA LYS A 42 -20.64 24.09 -1.48
C LYS A 42 -21.80 23.31 -2.11
N PRO A 43 -22.92 23.10 -1.39
CA PRO A 43 -23.13 23.44 0.02
C PRO A 43 -22.19 22.61 0.94
N PHE A 44 -21.79 23.21 2.07
CA PHE A 44 -21.02 22.47 3.08
C PHE A 44 -22.00 21.61 3.89
N ALA A 45 -21.72 20.32 4.01
CA ALA A 45 -22.50 19.38 4.81
C ALA A 45 -21.56 18.61 5.73
N TYR A 46 -21.75 18.75 7.03
CA TYR A 46 -20.86 18.14 8.02
C TYR A 46 -20.84 16.62 7.93
N GLY A 47 -21.99 15.99 7.67
CA GLY A 47 -22.06 14.53 7.50
C GLY A 47 -21.22 13.98 6.35
N GLU A 48 -21.09 14.73 5.24
CA GLU A 48 -20.21 14.31 4.13
C GLU A 48 -18.73 14.52 4.48
N PHE A 49 -18.41 15.62 5.15
CA PHE A 49 -17.07 15.87 5.69
C PHE A 49 -16.64 14.72 6.62
N GLU A 50 -17.46 14.38 7.61
CA GLU A 50 -17.19 13.31 8.57
C GLU A 50 -17.01 11.96 7.86
N PHE A 51 -17.91 11.60 6.95
CA PHE A 51 -17.82 10.37 6.18
C PHE A 51 -16.50 10.25 5.40
N ARG A 52 -16.07 11.34 4.75
CA ARG A 52 -14.81 11.35 3.98
C ARG A 52 -13.58 11.29 4.89
N VAL A 53 -13.57 12.02 6.01
CA VAL A 53 -12.47 11.98 6.98
C VAL A 53 -12.34 10.59 7.61
N ALA A 54 -13.45 9.97 7.98
CA ALA A 54 -13.48 8.59 8.48
C ALA A 54 -12.93 7.61 7.44
N GLY A 55 -13.33 7.75 6.17
CA GLY A 55 -12.82 6.95 5.06
C GLY A 55 -11.31 7.10 4.86
N PHE A 56 -10.77 8.32 4.97
CA PHE A 56 -9.32 8.56 4.90
C PHE A 56 -8.59 7.93 6.07
N HIS A 57 -9.12 8.06 7.28
CA HIS A 57 -8.52 7.48 8.48
C HIS A 57 -8.45 5.94 8.36
N ASP A 58 -9.54 5.30 7.94
CA ASP A 58 -9.57 3.85 7.71
C ASP A 58 -8.66 3.42 6.55
N GLY A 59 -8.60 4.21 5.48
CA GLY A 59 -7.69 3.98 4.36
C GLY A 59 -6.23 3.98 4.80
N LEU A 60 -5.82 4.99 5.57
CA LEU A 60 -4.49 5.09 6.15
C LEU A 60 -4.20 3.94 7.11
N ARG A 61 -5.17 3.55 7.95
CA ARG A 61 -5.02 2.38 8.83
C ARG A 61 -4.84 1.09 8.05
N LYS A 62 -5.57 0.88 6.96
CA LYS A 62 -5.41 -0.31 6.09
C LYS A 62 -4.08 -0.33 5.35
N LEU A 63 -3.54 0.84 4.97
CA LEU A 63 -2.22 0.95 4.35
C LEU A 63 -1.09 0.73 5.36
N ARG A 64 -1.25 1.21 6.59
CA ARG A 64 -0.30 1.04 7.70
C ARG A 64 -0.39 -0.32 8.36
N ALA A 65 -1.54 -0.99 8.26
CA ALA A 65 -1.71 -2.34 8.77
C ALA A 65 -0.69 -3.25 8.09
N PRO A 66 0.09 -4.04 8.86
CA PRO A 66 0.92 -5.07 8.28
C PRO A 66 -0.02 -5.96 7.47
N ARG A 67 0.21 -6.00 6.16
CA ARG A 67 -0.56 -6.89 5.30
C ARG A 67 -0.19 -8.30 5.73
N ASN A 68 -0.96 -8.90 6.64
CA ASN A 68 -0.95 -10.32 6.89
C ASN A 68 -1.46 -10.98 5.62
N ARG A 69 -0.54 -11.15 4.68
CA ARG A 69 -0.69 -12.11 3.62
C ARG A 69 -0.87 -13.43 4.35
N PRO A 70 -2.02 -14.13 4.19
CA PRO A 70 -2.12 -15.46 4.75
C PRO A 70 -0.91 -16.25 4.24
N PRO A 71 -0.16 -16.96 5.10
CA PRO A 71 0.77 -17.95 4.61
C PRO A 71 -0.13 -18.98 3.93
N THR A 72 -0.18 -18.95 2.60
CA THR A 72 -0.62 -20.10 1.84
C THR A 72 0.26 -21.25 2.28
N GLY A 73 -0.31 -22.12 3.11
CA GLY A 73 0.40 -23.18 3.79
C GLY A 73 1.05 -24.10 2.78
N HIS A 74 2.36 -24.00 2.65
CA HIS A 74 3.21 -25.15 2.42
C HIS A 74 4.40 -24.98 3.34
N THR A 75 4.50 -25.94 4.26
CA THR A 75 5.51 -26.16 5.28
C THR A 75 6.89 -25.64 4.85
N GLN A 76 7.34 -24.55 5.46
CA GLN A 76 8.74 -24.14 5.39
C GLN A 76 9.27 -23.99 6.80
N GLN A 77 9.88 -25.07 7.26
CA GLN A 77 10.87 -25.04 8.30
C GLN A 77 12.08 -24.30 7.73
N SER A 78 12.10 -22.97 7.86
CA SER A 78 13.28 -22.17 7.54
C SER A 78 13.95 -21.77 8.83
N THR A 79 14.82 -22.63 9.32
CA THR A 79 15.90 -22.22 10.21
C THR A 79 16.92 -21.47 9.37
N GLN A 80 16.79 -20.14 9.28
CA GLN A 80 17.92 -19.22 9.27
C GLN A 80 17.46 -17.76 9.32
N SER A 81 17.77 -17.15 10.44
CA SER A 81 17.92 -15.72 10.66
C SER A 81 19.02 -15.16 9.75
N GLY A 82 18.62 -14.58 8.61
CA GLY A 82 19.49 -13.79 7.75
C GLY A 82 18.75 -12.52 7.28
N PRO A 83 19.44 -11.39 7.07
CA PRO A 83 18.82 -10.17 6.56
C PRO A 83 18.15 -10.47 5.21
N ARG A 84 16.88 -10.05 5.07
CA ARG A 84 16.15 -10.15 3.80
C ARG A 84 16.98 -9.44 2.71
N PRO A 85 17.38 -10.11 1.62
CA PRO A 85 18.18 -9.49 0.60
C PRO A 85 17.40 -8.33 -0.06
N PRO A 86 18.09 -7.25 -0.49
CA PRO A 86 17.45 -6.10 -1.13
C PRO A 86 16.64 -6.55 -2.36
N THR A 87 15.58 -5.80 -2.67
CA THR A 87 14.60 -6.15 -3.73
C THR A 87 15.28 -6.48 -5.08
N GLU A 88 16.37 -5.79 -5.40
CA GLU A 88 17.18 -6.01 -6.61
C GLU A 88 17.90 -7.36 -6.65
N ASP A 89 18.35 -7.89 -5.51
CA ASP A 89 18.95 -9.23 -5.42
C ASP A 89 17.90 -10.32 -5.65
N ILE A 90 16.68 -10.08 -5.17
CA ILE A 90 15.55 -10.98 -5.40
C ILE A 90 15.18 -10.99 -6.88
N VAL A 91 15.10 -9.80 -7.51
CA VAL A 91 14.84 -9.68 -8.95
C VAL A 91 15.93 -10.38 -9.77
N TRP A 92 17.20 -10.18 -9.41
CA TRP A 92 18.32 -10.86 -10.07
C TRP A 92 18.24 -12.38 -9.93
N ARG A 93 18.05 -12.90 -8.71
CA ARG A 93 17.88 -14.35 -8.46
C ARG A 93 16.76 -14.96 -9.30
N ILE A 94 15.64 -14.24 -9.45
CA ILE A 94 14.51 -14.69 -10.28
C ILE A 94 14.89 -14.74 -11.75
N ARG A 95 15.53 -13.69 -12.27
CA ARG A 95 15.95 -13.64 -13.68
C ARG A 95 16.95 -14.74 -14.00
N SER A 96 18.01 -14.88 -13.20
CA SER A 96 19.04 -15.90 -13.40
C SER A 96 18.47 -17.32 -13.30
N TYR A 97 17.52 -17.56 -12.41
CA TYR A 97 16.85 -18.86 -12.34
C TYR A 97 16.05 -19.15 -13.61
N LEU A 98 15.25 -18.20 -14.08
CA LEU A 98 14.50 -18.35 -15.34
C LEU A 98 15.43 -18.58 -16.53
N ASP A 99 16.57 -17.88 -16.58
CA ASP A 99 17.60 -18.07 -17.61
C ASP A 99 18.18 -19.49 -17.56
N SER A 100 18.49 -20.01 -16.36
CA SER A 100 19.00 -21.39 -16.19
C SER A 100 18.03 -22.47 -16.65
N GLN A 101 16.72 -22.17 -16.62
CA GLN A 101 15.66 -23.07 -17.07
C GLN A 101 15.29 -22.82 -18.53
N GLY A 102 15.87 -21.82 -19.22
CA GLY A 102 15.50 -21.43 -20.59
C GLY A 102 14.09 -20.83 -20.70
N HIS A 103 13.56 -20.27 -19.62
CA HIS A 103 12.22 -19.70 -19.59
C HIS A 103 12.25 -18.19 -19.83
N CYS A 104 11.28 -17.69 -20.60
CA CYS A 104 11.11 -16.26 -20.81
C CYS A 104 10.71 -15.55 -19.51
N HIS A 105 11.26 -14.36 -19.28
CA HIS A 105 10.94 -13.57 -18.07
C HIS A 105 9.50 -13.05 -18.04
N PHE A 106 8.84 -12.97 -19.20
CA PHE A 106 7.49 -12.42 -19.32
C PHE A 106 6.40 -13.49 -19.14
N CYS A 107 6.45 -14.55 -19.95
CA CYS A 107 5.45 -15.61 -19.94
C CYS A 107 5.84 -16.82 -19.09
N LYS A 108 7.05 -16.82 -18.49
CA LYS A 108 7.60 -17.93 -17.68
C LYS A 108 7.49 -19.29 -18.38
N LYS A 109 7.66 -19.32 -19.71
CA LYS A 109 7.67 -20.52 -20.55
C LYS A 109 8.84 -20.47 -21.53
N PRO A 110 9.33 -21.61 -22.05
CA PRO A 110 10.35 -21.65 -23.10
C PRO A 110 9.71 -21.27 -24.45
N CYS A 111 9.35 -19.99 -24.62
CA CYS A 111 8.66 -19.50 -25.82
C CYS A 111 9.60 -18.99 -26.91
N GLY A 112 10.92 -19.04 -26.71
CA GLY A 112 11.94 -18.65 -27.69
C GLY A 112 11.93 -17.16 -28.09
N SER A 113 11.14 -16.32 -27.40
CA SER A 113 11.02 -14.91 -27.74
C SER A 113 12.20 -14.10 -27.22
N VAL A 114 12.64 -13.12 -28.02
CA VAL A 114 13.66 -12.15 -27.63
C VAL A 114 13.20 -11.39 -26.37
N PRO A 115 14.10 -11.05 -25.43
CA PRO A 115 13.78 -10.24 -24.26
C PRO A 115 12.96 -9.00 -24.62
N GLY A 116 11.84 -8.79 -23.94
CA GLY A 116 10.94 -7.65 -24.17
C GLY A 116 9.98 -7.79 -25.37
N ARG A 117 10.09 -8.83 -26.19
CA ARG A 117 9.22 -9.07 -27.36
C ARG A 117 8.39 -10.35 -27.25
N CYS A 118 8.16 -10.83 -26.03
CA CYS A 118 7.32 -12.01 -25.81
C CYS A 118 5.85 -11.68 -26.16
N PRO A 119 5.23 -12.38 -27.15
CA PRO A 119 3.83 -12.17 -27.48
C PRO A 119 2.87 -12.93 -26.54
N GLY A 120 3.40 -13.79 -25.67
CA GLY A 120 2.60 -14.58 -24.73
C GLY A 120 2.00 -13.72 -23.62
N PRO A 121 0.90 -14.15 -22.97
CA PRO A 121 0.33 -13.42 -21.84
C PRO A 121 1.32 -13.35 -20.67
N ILE A 122 1.32 -12.22 -19.95
CA ILE A 122 2.19 -12.06 -18.77
C ILE A 122 1.81 -13.07 -17.69
N ASP A 123 2.76 -13.90 -17.29
CA ASP A 123 2.56 -14.81 -16.17
C ASP A 123 2.99 -14.11 -14.87
N LYS A 124 1.99 -13.77 -14.04
CA LYS A 124 2.19 -13.13 -12.73
C LYS A 124 2.30 -14.12 -11.57
N LYS A 125 2.36 -15.44 -11.85
CA LYS A 125 2.50 -16.46 -10.81
C LYS A 125 3.87 -16.35 -10.12
N TRP A 126 3.88 -16.68 -8.83
CA TRP A 126 5.11 -16.73 -8.05
C TRP A 126 5.98 -17.87 -8.54
N GLN A 127 7.23 -17.57 -8.90
CA GLN A 127 8.20 -18.60 -9.27
C GLN A 127 8.79 -19.17 -7.98
N THR A 128 8.61 -20.46 -7.76
CA THR A 128 9.28 -21.14 -6.65
C THR A 128 10.70 -21.44 -7.09
N ILE A 129 11.67 -20.76 -6.50
CA ILE A 129 13.10 -20.96 -6.75
C ILE A 129 13.63 -21.79 -5.58
N PRO A 130 14.25 -22.95 -5.83
CA PRO A 130 14.83 -23.75 -4.76
C PRO A 130 15.88 -22.95 -3.98
N ASP A 131 15.96 -23.17 -2.66
CA ASP A 131 17.01 -22.57 -1.83
C ASP A 131 18.41 -23.05 -2.22
N SER A 132 18.51 -24.24 -2.83
CA SER A 132 19.73 -24.79 -3.40
C SER A 132 20.25 -24.03 -4.62
N PHE A 133 19.44 -23.20 -5.28
CA PHE A 133 19.89 -22.41 -6.43
C PHE A 133 20.91 -21.36 -6.01
N LYS A 134 22.11 -21.44 -6.59
CA LYS A 134 23.17 -20.45 -6.39
C LYS A 134 22.99 -19.33 -7.43
N THR A 135 22.64 -18.15 -6.95
CA THR A 135 22.56 -16.96 -7.81
C THR A 135 23.95 -16.61 -8.34
N PRO A 136 24.15 -16.48 -9.66
CA PRO A 136 25.41 -16.04 -10.22
C PRO A 136 25.73 -14.58 -9.82
N PRO A 137 27.02 -14.18 -9.82
CA PRO A 137 27.38 -12.78 -9.61
C PRO A 137 26.68 -11.89 -10.64
N LYS A 138 26.23 -10.71 -10.19
CA LYS A 138 25.69 -9.69 -11.08
C LYS A 138 26.81 -9.22 -12.03
N PRO A 139 26.53 -9.07 -13.34
CA PRO A 139 27.47 -8.48 -14.29
C PRO A 139 27.70 -6.99 -14.04
#